data_AF-A0A8H3IH41-F1
#
_entry.id   AF-A0A8H3IH41-F1
#
_cell.length_a   1.000
_cell.length_b   1.000
_cell.length_c   1.000
_cell.angle_alpha   90.00
_cell.angle_beta   90.00
_cell.angle_gamma   90.00
#
_symmetry.space_group_name_H-M   'P 1'
#
loop_
_entity.id
_entity.type
_entity.pdbx_description
1 polymer ?
#
loop_
_entity_poly.entity_id
_entity_poly.type
_entity_poly.pdbx_seq_one_letter_code
_entity_poly.pdbx_strand_id
1 'polypeptide(L)'
;MLPLKPPFITLSLFLSPLFQPLTGAASLISTGQTLLLNDIPYYVPATPFATLPLPSPLQSAAFAGGLAPVTVVGLSAGNAGLSGLEQAISGFGGDDVWNWGFGQAILVSYATEQKPNFPSNGSLILPGANQSSIVSFFPSKNSSSSVPSGPYFLSTSGSLYQPLRLYSDFAGAFTQPLIRASDSTYAALPANIAGIQSPAVGVPSRLYYTRTSEHPLAGVRLGVKDIYDVAGVKTSDGNRAWYGLFPPASVNAVPVQRLVDAGAVIVGKMKTSQFANGETATADWVDYHSPFNPRGDGYQDPSSSSSGPGAGEGSYPWLDLSLGSDTGGSIRGPSQVQGLFGNRPSHGLVDLTGVMPLAPQLDTAGFLTRDPAIWVAAAKVLYADLPFYSQYPKKLYTVEFPTSADDEADAVLLAFLAKLEGFLSTRATALNLSTLWTSTLPAGADPSLDDFLNITYPILISKEQTMLVRDPFFAAYAAVHDGRRPFVDPAPLVDDLKNSHLPL
;
A
#
# COMPACT_ATOMS: atom_id res chain seq x y z
N MET A 1 -60.87 81.27 -28.87
CA MET A 1 -62.08 80.43 -28.76
C MET A 1 -61.67 78.99 -29.04
N LEU A 2 -62.12 78.07 -28.17
CA LEU A 2 -62.04 76.60 -28.20
C LEU A 2 -60.65 75.93 -28.01
N PRO A 3 -60.46 75.11 -26.95
CA PRO A 3 -59.21 74.38 -26.71
C PRO A 3 -59.29 72.93 -27.21
N LEU A 4 -58.17 72.40 -27.72
CA LEU A 4 -57.97 70.98 -28.03
C LEU A 4 -56.92 70.40 -27.06
N LYS A 5 -57.35 69.50 -26.16
CA LYS A 5 -56.47 68.61 -25.37
C LYS A 5 -56.31 67.28 -26.13
N PRO A 6 -55.11 66.72 -26.26
CA PRO A 6 -54.94 65.31 -26.63
C PRO A 6 -54.98 64.41 -25.37
N PRO A 7 -55.36 63.12 -25.48
CA PRO A 7 -55.48 62.24 -24.32
C PRO A 7 -54.12 61.62 -23.95
N PHE A 8 -53.84 61.58 -22.65
CA PHE A 8 -52.81 60.72 -22.07
C PHE A 8 -53.38 59.30 -21.92
N ILE A 9 -52.75 58.32 -22.55
CA ILE A 9 -52.95 56.89 -22.26
C ILE A 9 -51.77 56.45 -21.39
N THR A 10 -52.04 56.18 -20.12
CA THR A 10 -51.09 55.57 -19.18
C THR A 10 -51.09 54.05 -19.43
N LEU A 11 -50.01 53.52 -20.00
CA LEU A 11 -49.81 52.07 -20.15
C LEU A 11 -49.09 51.54 -18.89
N SER A 12 -49.83 50.94 -17.97
CA SER A 12 -49.26 50.22 -16.83
C SER A 12 -48.77 48.85 -17.27
N LEU A 13 -47.46 48.72 -17.55
CA LEU A 13 -46.79 47.43 -17.68
C LEU A 13 -46.57 46.82 -16.30
N PHE A 14 -47.36 45.80 -15.94
CA PHE A 14 -47.02 44.86 -14.88
C PHE A 14 -46.02 43.84 -15.43
N LEU A 15 -44.71 44.03 -15.15
CA LEU A 15 -43.74 42.96 -15.25
C LEU A 15 -43.71 42.20 -13.92
N SER A 16 -44.33 41.02 -13.90
CA SER A 16 -44.11 40.03 -12.84
C SER A 16 -42.84 39.24 -13.20
N PRO A 17 -41.76 39.25 -12.38
CA PRO A 17 -40.66 38.33 -12.62
C PRO A 17 -41.13 36.92 -12.24
N LEU A 18 -41.33 36.07 -13.24
CA LEU A 18 -41.43 34.63 -13.06
C LEU A 18 -40.06 34.12 -12.59
N PHE A 19 -39.84 34.11 -11.27
CA PHE A 19 -38.75 33.33 -10.68
C PHE A 19 -39.14 31.85 -10.77
N GLN A 20 -38.66 31.17 -11.81
CA GLN A 20 -38.66 29.71 -11.80
C GLN A 20 -37.60 29.25 -10.81
N PRO A 21 -37.93 28.38 -9.83
CA PRO A 21 -36.91 27.79 -8.98
C PRO A 21 -35.99 26.92 -9.85
N LEU A 22 -34.67 27.10 -9.69
CA LEU A 22 -33.69 26.19 -10.24
C LEU A 22 -33.89 24.82 -9.56
N THR A 23 -34.51 23.86 -10.26
CA THR A 23 -34.79 22.50 -9.75
C THR A 23 -33.60 21.55 -9.93
N GLY A 24 -32.37 22.08 -9.96
CA GLY A 24 -31.18 21.24 -9.99
C GLY A 24 -31.06 20.49 -8.66
N ALA A 25 -31.18 19.15 -8.70
CA ALA A 25 -30.86 18.33 -7.55
C ALA A 25 -29.34 18.30 -7.38
N ALA A 26 -28.81 19.14 -6.49
CA ALA A 26 -27.41 19.09 -6.08
C ALA A 26 -27.25 18.14 -4.88
N SER A 27 -26.32 17.19 -4.95
CA SER A 27 -25.93 16.36 -3.82
C SER A 27 -24.51 16.69 -3.38
N LEU A 28 -24.33 17.03 -2.11
CA LEU A 28 -23.00 17.20 -1.51
C LEU A 28 -22.42 15.82 -1.18
N ILE A 29 -21.21 15.53 -1.65
CA ILE A 29 -20.45 14.34 -1.26
C ILE A 29 -19.28 14.83 -0.40
N SER A 30 -19.29 14.49 0.88
CA SER A 30 -18.18 14.80 1.78
C SER A 30 -17.06 13.78 1.59
N THR A 31 -15.90 14.23 1.14
CA THR A 31 -14.72 13.39 0.89
C THR A 31 -13.57 13.69 1.86
N GLY A 32 -13.85 14.31 3.01
CA GLY A 32 -12.84 14.70 3.99
C GLY A 32 -12.16 16.03 3.67
N GLN A 33 -11.09 16.34 4.39
CA GLN A 33 -10.35 17.60 4.25
C GLN A 33 -8.87 17.42 4.54
N THR A 34 -8.03 18.27 3.94
CA THR A 34 -6.58 18.32 4.21
C THR A 34 -6.28 19.48 5.13
N LEU A 35 -5.48 19.23 6.17
CA LEU A 35 -5.02 20.21 7.16
C LEU A 35 -3.50 20.22 7.23
N LEU A 36 -2.92 21.38 7.55
CA LEU A 36 -1.51 21.49 7.91
C LEU A 36 -1.39 21.59 9.44
N LEU A 37 -0.53 20.77 10.02
CA LEU A 37 -0.14 20.86 11.43
C LEU A 37 1.38 20.90 11.50
N ASN A 38 1.94 22.05 11.90
CA ASN A 38 3.38 22.30 11.86
C ASN A 38 3.98 22.03 10.47
N ASP A 39 3.34 22.56 9.42
CA ASP A 39 3.69 22.38 8.00
C ASP A 39 3.67 20.92 7.49
N ILE A 40 3.19 19.97 8.30
CA ILE A 40 2.98 18.59 7.90
C ILE A 40 1.53 18.43 7.41
N PRO A 41 1.30 17.93 6.19
CA PRO A 41 -0.04 17.71 5.66
C PRO A 41 -0.68 16.43 6.22
N TYR A 42 -1.92 16.55 6.64
CA TYR A 42 -2.77 15.46 7.12
C TYR A 42 -4.09 15.46 6.37
N TYR A 43 -4.56 14.28 5.99
CA TYR A 43 -5.92 14.08 5.54
C TYR A 43 -6.80 13.62 6.71
N VAL A 44 -7.94 14.27 6.87
CA VAL A 44 -8.97 13.96 7.85
C VAL A 44 -10.18 13.40 7.10
N PRO A 45 -10.55 12.12 7.33
CA PRO A 45 -11.70 11.51 6.67
C PRO A 45 -13.02 12.24 6.96
N ALA A 46 -13.99 12.12 6.06
CA ALA A 46 -15.33 12.69 6.23
C ALA A 46 -16.09 12.09 7.43
N THR A 47 -15.87 10.80 7.69
CA THR A 47 -16.57 10.04 8.72
C THR A 47 -15.75 10.03 10.01
N PRO A 48 -16.33 10.40 11.16
CA PRO A 48 -15.64 10.31 12.43
C PRO A 48 -15.41 8.86 12.85
N PHE A 49 -14.28 8.61 13.52
CA PHE A 49 -13.96 7.32 14.13
C PHE A 49 -14.81 7.07 15.38
N ALA A 50 -14.97 8.09 16.22
CA ALA A 50 -15.75 8.00 17.45
C ALA A 50 -16.34 9.37 17.81
N THR A 51 -17.25 9.41 18.79
CA THR A 51 -17.72 10.66 19.41
C THR A 51 -17.51 10.57 20.91
N LEU A 52 -16.95 11.62 21.51
CA LEU A 52 -16.70 11.72 22.95
C LEU A 52 -17.46 12.90 23.55
N PRO A 53 -17.93 12.78 24.81
CA PRO A 53 -18.40 13.94 25.55
C PRO A 53 -17.23 14.91 25.78
N LEU A 54 -17.32 16.13 25.26
CA LEU A 54 -16.26 17.12 25.37
C LEU A 54 -16.07 17.60 26.82
N PRO A 55 -14.87 17.51 27.41
CA PRO A 55 -14.57 18.08 28.72
C PRO A 55 -14.48 19.62 28.67
N SER A 56 -14.84 20.30 29.76
CA SER A 56 -14.90 21.77 29.86
C SER A 56 -13.55 22.48 30.14
N PRO A 57 -12.48 22.15 29.41
CA PRO A 57 -11.72 23.27 28.79
C PRO A 57 -11.75 23.21 27.26
N LEU A 58 -11.98 22.05 26.66
CA LEU A 58 -11.95 21.86 25.20
C LEU A 58 -13.22 22.39 24.52
N GLN A 59 -14.34 22.46 25.24
CA GLN A 59 -15.57 23.12 24.77
C GLN A 59 -15.36 24.61 24.46
N SER A 60 -14.41 25.26 25.14
CA SER A 60 -14.10 26.68 25.03
C SER A 60 -12.84 26.97 24.20
N ALA A 61 -12.16 25.94 23.70
CA ALA A 61 -10.94 26.10 22.92
C ALA A 61 -11.27 26.51 21.46
N ALA A 62 -10.50 27.44 20.91
CA ALA A 62 -10.65 27.85 19.52
C ALA A 62 -10.02 26.79 18.60
N PHE A 63 -10.84 26.16 17.75
CA PHE A 63 -10.38 25.19 16.76
C PHE A 63 -10.28 25.87 15.39
N ALA A 64 -9.05 26.11 14.91
CA ALA A 64 -8.84 26.63 13.56
C ALA A 64 -9.43 25.64 12.55
N GLY A 65 -10.39 26.09 11.72
CA GLY A 65 -11.11 25.19 10.80
C GLY A 65 -12.07 24.19 11.47
N GLY A 66 -12.43 24.40 12.75
CA GLY A 66 -13.40 23.56 13.46
C GLY A 66 -12.85 22.24 14.02
N LEU A 67 -11.55 21.97 13.84
CA LEU A 67 -10.86 20.80 14.38
C LEU A 67 -9.64 21.19 15.23
N ALA A 68 -9.46 20.53 16.37
CA ALA A 68 -8.24 20.62 17.18
C ALA A 68 -7.40 19.35 17.04
N PRO A 69 -6.08 19.47 16.91
CA PRO A 69 -5.19 18.33 17.09
C PRO A 69 -5.16 17.94 18.57
N VAL A 70 -5.44 16.67 18.85
CA VAL A 70 -5.41 16.11 20.21
C VAL A 70 -4.68 14.78 20.22
N THR A 71 -4.16 14.40 21.38
CA THR A 71 -3.61 13.07 21.63
C THR A 71 -4.52 12.31 22.58
N VAL A 72 -4.96 11.10 22.22
CA VAL A 72 -5.66 10.21 23.15
C VAL A 72 -4.65 9.26 23.79
N VAL A 73 -4.77 9.07 25.10
CA VAL A 73 -3.94 8.11 25.86
C VAL A 73 -4.85 7.25 26.73
N GLY A 74 -4.80 5.94 26.54
CA GLY A 74 -5.40 4.98 27.46
C GLY A 74 -4.43 4.61 28.58
N LEU A 75 -4.83 4.85 29.83
CA LEU A 75 -4.06 4.42 31.01
C LEU A 75 -4.64 3.14 31.61
N SER A 76 -3.76 2.19 31.92
CA SER A 76 -4.11 0.98 32.67
C SER A 76 -4.16 1.25 34.17
N ALA A 77 -4.90 0.43 34.92
CA ALA A 77 -5.12 0.64 36.37
C ALA A 77 -3.81 0.73 37.19
N GLY A 78 -2.74 0.04 36.75
CA GLY A 78 -1.42 0.06 37.40
C GLY A 78 -0.54 1.27 37.04
N ASN A 79 -0.95 2.11 36.07
CA ASN A 79 -0.18 3.25 35.60
C ASN A 79 -1.06 4.49 35.36
N ALA A 80 -2.08 4.69 36.20
CA ALA A 80 -3.08 5.75 36.02
C ALA A 80 -2.59 7.17 36.40
N GLY A 81 -1.33 7.36 36.77
CA GLY A 81 -0.78 8.65 37.22
C GLY A 81 -0.02 9.44 36.15
N LEU A 82 0.56 10.57 36.56
CA LEU A 82 1.40 11.43 35.71
C LEU A 82 2.56 10.67 35.05
N SER A 83 3.26 9.83 35.81
CA SER A 83 4.36 9.00 35.28
C SER A 83 3.91 8.09 34.14
N GLY A 84 2.69 7.56 34.22
CA GLY A 84 2.14 6.70 33.17
C GLY A 84 1.79 7.45 31.91
N LEU A 85 1.25 8.67 32.05
CA LEU A 85 1.04 9.56 30.93
C LEU A 85 2.37 9.94 30.25
N GLU A 86 3.37 10.34 31.03
CA GLU A 86 4.70 10.72 30.51
C GLU A 86 5.35 9.54 29.78
N GLN A 87 5.27 8.33 30.35
CA GLN A 87 5.78 7.12 29.71
C GLN A 87 5.05 6.82 28.40
N ALA A 88 3.72 6.95 28.37
CA ALA A 88 2.93 6.70 27.15
C ALA A 88 3.30 7.68 26.03
N ILE A 89 3.36 8.98 26.33
CA ILE A 89 3.71 10.02 25.35
C ILE A 89 5.16 9.86 24.88
N SER A 90 6.10 9.54 25.77
CA SER A 90 7.49 9.26 25.39
C SER A 90 7.58 8.10 24.39
N GLY A 91 6.71 7.08 24.54
CA GLY A 91 6.58 5.96 23.61
C GLY A 91 6.08 6.33 22.21
N PHE A 92 5.49 7.52 22.01
CA PHE A 92 4.96 7.94 20.72
C PHE A 92 6.03 8.50 19.78
N GLY A 93 7.24 8.78 20.27
CA GLY A 93 8.32 9.37 19.46
C GLY A 93 8.77 8.53 18.26
N GLY A 94 8.44 7.22 18.23
CA GLY A 94 8.70 6.34 17.09
C GLY A 94 7.60 6.35 16.00
N ASP A 95 6.47 7.00 16.24
CA ASP A 95 5.40 7.12 15.24
C ASP A 95 5.63 8.31 14.32
N ASP A 96 5.51 8.08 13.02
CA ASP A 96 5.74 9.10 12.00
C ASP A 96 4.48 9.91 11.66
N VAL A 97 3.34 9.64 12.30
CA VAL A 97 2.11 10.45 12.15
C VAL A 97 1.96 11.42 13.32
N TRP A 98 2.26 10.98 14.54
CA TRP A 98 2.25 11.82 15.73
C TRP A 98 3.41 12.83 15.74
N ASN A 99 3.13 14.06 16.17
CA ASN A 99 4.14 15.08 16.44
C ASN A 99 3.61 16.01 17.55
N TRP A 100 4.46 16.88 18.10
CA TRP A 100 4.11 17.76 19.23
C TRP A 100 2.97 18.75 18.96
N GLY A 101 2.57 18.97 17.71
CA GLY A 101 1.31 19.65 17.37
C GLY A 101 0.08 18.95 17.96
N PHE A 102 0.07 17.62 18.02
CA PHE A 102 -0.97 16.84 18.71
C PHE A 102 -0.83 16.84 20.23
N GLY A 103 0.32 17.30 20.76
CA GLY A 103 0.60 17.34 22.19
C GLY A 103 -0.03 18.52 22.95
N GLN A 104 -0.63 19.48 22.25
CA GLN A 104 -1.26 20.66 22.88
C GLN A 104 -2.50 20.32 23.71
N ALA A 105 -3.20 19.25 23.35
CA ALA A 105 -4.38 18.78 24.05
C ALA A 105 -4.32 17.26 24.20
N ILE A 106 -4.54 16.76 25.41
CA ILE A 106 -4.41 15.36 25.75
C ILE A 106 -5.70 14.88 26.41
N LEU A 107 -6.28 13.83 25.82
CA LEU A 107 -7.46 13.15 26.30
C LEU A 107 -7.05 11.83 26.95
N VAL A 108 -7.12 11.78 28.27
CA VAL A 108 -6.79 10.59 29.04
C VAL A 108 -8.04 9.76 29.25
N SER A 109 -8.07 8.57 28.66
CA SER A 109 -9.10 7.57 28.93
C SER A 109 -8.73 6.75 30.16
N TYR A 110 -9.72 6.51 31.04
CA TYR A 110 -9.52 5.75 32.27
C TYR A 110 -10.65 4.75 32.50
N ALA A 111 -10.31 3.56 33.00
CA ALA A 111 -11.26 2.47 33.23
C ALA A 111 -11.92 2.48 34.63
N THR A 112 -11.32 3.20 35.58
CA THR A 112 -11.74 3.24 36.98
C THR A 112 -12.99 4.10 37.18
N GLU A 113 -13.76 3.83 38.23
CA GLU A 113 -14.91 4.66 38.61
C GLU A 113 -14.48 6.06 39.09
N GLN A 114 -13.27 6.17 39.64
CA GLN A 114 -12.69 7.43 40.08
C GLN A 114 -11.73 7.99 39.03
N LYS A 115 -11.86 9.30 38.79
CA LYS A 115 -10.96 10.08 37.92
C LYS A 115 -9.52 10.00 38.47
N PRO A 116 -8.51 9.75 37.62
CA PRO A 116 -7.12 9.76 38.04
C PRO A 116 -6.70 11.07 38.71
N ASN A 117 -5.90 10.98 39.77
CA ASN A 117 -5.42 12.15 40.52
C ASN A 117 -4.18 12.74 39.83
N PHE A 118 -4.37 13.82 39.07
CA PHE A 118 -3.30 14.56 38.40
C PHE A 118 -3.02 15.90 39.12
N PRO A 119 -1.76 16.32 39.23
CA PRO A 119 -1.42 17.61 39.83
C PRO A 119 -1.93 18.76 38.94
N SER A 120 -2.85 19.55 39.49
CA SER A 120 -3.45 20.78 38.94
C SER A 120 -4.48 20.62 37.81
N ASN A 121 -5.47 21.52 37.82
CA ASN A 121 -6.61 21.57 36.90
C ASN A 121 -6.19 21.91 35.47
N GLY A 122 -5.75 20.89 34.72
CA GLY A 122 -5.89 20.86 33.26
C GLY A 122 -4.77 21.47 32.43
N SER A 123 -3.62 21.84 32.99
CA SER A 123 -2.43 22.28 32.22
C SER A 123 -1.16 21.64 32.77
N LEU A 124 -0.37 20.99 31.91
CA LEU A 124 0.84 20.25 32.27
C LEU A 124 1.95 20.51 31.23
N ILE A 125 3.19 20.71 31.66
CA ILE A 125 4.34 20.70 30.74
C ILE A 125 4.87 19.27 30.72
N LEU A 126 4.69 18.58 29.59
CA LEU A 126 5.21 17.23 29.42
C LEU A 126 6.71 17.23 29.05
N PRO A 127 7.46 16.18 29.42
CA PRO A 127 8.84 16.02 28.97
C PRO A 127 8.95 16.09 27.45
N GLY A 128 9.81 16.98 26.95
CA GLY A 128 10.01 17.20 25.50
C GLY A 128 9.02 18.16 24.84
N ALA A 129 8.01 18.66 25.56
CA ALA A 129 7.10 19.68 25.06
C ALA A 129 7.74 21.08 25.19
N ASN A 130 7.56 21.91 24.15
CA ASN A 130 7.96 23.32 24.17
C ASN A 130 6.88 24.24 24.75
N GLN A 131 5.72 23.68 25.14
CA GLN A 131 4.56 24.41 25.64
C GLN A 131 3.69 23.52 26.54
N SER A 132 2.81 24.14 27.32
CA SER A 132 1.86 23.43 28.17
C SER A 132 0.80 22.68 27.36
N SER A 133 0.52 21.45 27.76
CA SER A 133 -0.58 20.62 27.28
C SER A 133 -1.82 20.81 28.13
N ILE A 134 -2.98 20.98 27.49
CA ILE A 134 -4.28 20.90 28.17
C ILE A 134 -4.63 19.42 28.38
N VAL A 135 -4.77 18.98 29.63
CA VAL A 135 -5.08 17.58 29.95
C VAL A 135 -6.53 17.45 30.40
N SER A 136 -7.29 16.61 29.72
CA SER A 136 -8.68 16.31 30.06
C SER A 136 -8.92 14.80 30.13
N PHE A 137 -10.00 14.40 30.79
CA PHE A 137 -10.25 13.01 31.15
C PHE A 137 -11.63 12.57 30.70
N PHE A 138 -11.75 11.33 30.22
CA PHE A 138 -13.04 10.71 29.91
C PHE A 138 -13.04 9.22 30.32
N PRO A 139 -14.16 8.69 30.85
CA PRO A 139 -14.24 7.30 31.22
C PRO A 139 -14.32 6.41 29.97
N SER A 140 -13.55 5.31 29.94
CA SER A 140 -13.49 4.40 28.79
C SER A 140 -14.80 3.64 28.53
N LYS A 141 -15.67 3.52 29.55
CA LYS A 141 -17.01 2.89 29.43
C LYS A 141 -18.02 3.73 28.65
N ASN A 142 -17.76 5.03 28.43
CA ASN A 142 -18.68 5.94 27.76
C ASN A 142 -18.48 6.03 26.24
N SER A 143 -17.52 5.29 25.67
CA SER A 143 -17.35 5.19 24.21
C SER A 143 -17.87 3.84 23.71
N SER A 144 -18.59 3.84 22.60
CA SER A 144 -19.14 2.64 21.95
C SER A 144 -18.08 1.63 21.48
N SER A 145 -16.81 2.03 21.48
CA SER A 145 -15.61 1.25 21.18
C SER A 145 -14.44 1.79 22.02
N SER A 146 -13.43 0.96 22.34
CA SER A 146 -12.21 1.47 22.99
C SER A 146 -11.46 2.37 22.01
N VAL A 147 -11.36 3.67 22.30
CA VAL A 147 -10.57 4.59 21.47
C VAL A 147 -9.08 4.30 21.68
N PRO A 148 -8.33 3.87 20.66
CA PRO A 148 -6.93 3.53 20.83
C PRO A 148 -6.09 4.79 21.07
N SER A 149 -4.96 4.62 21.75
CA SER A 149 -4.01 5.70 21.97
C SER A 149 -3.44 6.21 20.63
N GLY A 150 -3.18 7.51 20.51
CA GLY A 150 -2.59 8.09 19.30
C GLY A 150 -3.05 9.52 18.99
N PRO A 151 -2.65 10.07 17.83
CA PRO A 151 -3.07 11.39 17.37
C PRO A 151 -4.52 11.39 16.88
N TYR A 152 -5.26 12.47 17.05
CA TYR A 152 -6.61 12.63 16.51
C TYR A 152 -6.85 14.09 16.15
N PHE A 153 -7.82 14.33 15.27
CA PHE A 153 -8.50 15.62 15.21
C PHE A 153 -9.84 15.53 15.93
N LEU A 154 -10.14 16.52 16.77
CA LEU A 154 -11.35 16.62 17.56
C LEU A 154 -12.17 17.82 17.10
N SER A 155 -13.45 17.60 16.80
CA SER A 155 -14.39 18.67 16.45
C SER A 155 -15.07 19.30 17.67
N THR A 156 -15.68 20.47 17.48
CA THR A 156 -16.50 21.15 18.49
C THR A 156 -17.74 20.38 18.92
N SER A 157 -18.18 19.37 18.15
CA SER A 157 -19.26 18.45 18.50
C SER A 157 -18.78 17.21 19.27
N GLY A 158 -17.47 17.06 19.49
CA GLY A 158 -16.89 15.90 20.17
C GLY A 158 -16.57 14.73 19.25
N SER A 159 -16.75 14.86 17.95
CA SER A 159 -16.37 13.83 16.98
C SER A 159 -14.85 13.78 16.81
N LEU A 160 -14.28 12.59 16.93
CA LEU A 160 -12.87 12.27 16.77
C LEU A 160 -12.62 11.67 15.39
N TYR A 161 -11.54 12.10 14.75
CA TYR A 161 -11.09 11.63 13.44
C TYR A 161 -9.65 11.13 13.56
N GLN A 162 -9.38 9.95 13.00
CA GLN A 162 -8.02 9.44 12.87
C GLN A 162 -7.38 10.09 11.63
N PRO A 163 -6.37 10.96 11.78
CA PRO A 163 -5.68 11.53 10.64
C PRO A 163 -4.83 10.49 9.92
N LEU A 164 -4.70 10.68 8.61
CA LEU A 164 -3.66 10.06 7.80
C LEU A 164 -2.60 11.14 7.50
N ARG A 165 -1.33 10.88 7.80
CA ARG A 165 -0.25 11.77 7.33
C ARG A 165 -0.12 11.61 5.82
N LEU A 166 -0.06 12.72 5.10
CA LEU A 166 0.14 12.70 3.65
C LEU A 166 1.63 12.73 3.32
N TYR A 167 2.08 11.74 2.56
CA TYR A 167 3.41 11.68 1.95
C TYR A 167 3.30 11.84 0.44
N SER A 168 4.31 12.45 -0.18
CA SER A 168 4.42 12.51 -1.64
C SER A 168 4.93 11.17 -2.18
N ASP A 169 4.29 10.62 -3.23
CA ASP A 169 4.80 9.49 -4.01
C ASP A 169 5.90 9.93 -4.99
N PHE A 170 7.03 10.42 -4.47
CA PHE A 170 8.10 11.00 -5.29
C PHE A 170 8.80 9.97 -6.20
N ALA A 171 8.80 8.68 -5.84
CA ALA A 171 9.33 7.61 -6.67
C ALA A 171 8.31 7.12 -7.72
N GLY A 172 7.06 7.63 -7.68
CA GLY A 172 6.00 7.21 -8.57
C GLY A 172 5.69 5.71 -8.48
N ALA A 173 5.75 5.13 -7.28
CA ALA A 173 5.58 3.70 -7.05
C ALA A 173 4.11 3.25 -7.02
N PHE A 174 3.17 4.18 -6.80
CA PHE A 174 1.75 3.86 -6.66
C PHE A 174 0.99 4.10 -7.96
N THR A 175 0.13 3.15 -8.33
CA THR A 175 -0.89 3.38 -9.36
C THR A 175 -2.07 4.16 -8.76
N GLN A 176 -2.45 3.82 -7.52
CA GLN A 176 -3.53 4.46 -6.81
C GLN A 176 -3.33 4.35 -5.29
N PRO A 177 -3.10 5.47 -4.59
CA PRO A 177 -3.14 5.51 -3.13
C PRO A 177 -4.57 5.23 -2.61
N LEU A 178 -4.67 4.46 -1.53
CA LEU A 178 -5.95 3.96 -1.03
C LEU A 178 -6.22 4.38 0.41
N ILE A 179 -7.50 4.48 0.74
CA ILE A 179 -8.03 4.55 2.10
C ILE A 179 -9.07 3.47 2.32
N ARG A 180 -9.25 3.06 3.57
CA ARG A 180 -10.35 2.18 3.96
C ARG A 180 -11.67 2.96 3.88
N ALA A 181 -12.62 2.47 3.09
CA ALA A 181 -13.94 3.08 2.90
C ALA A 181 -15.00 2.44 3.82
N SER A 182 -14.87 1.14 4.09
CA SER A 182 -15.68 0.38 5.04
C SER A 182 -14.86 -0.75 5.66
N ASP A 183 -15.48 -1.61 6.48
CA ASP A 183 -14.73 -2.72 7.09
C ASP A 183 -14.10 -3.68 6.09
N SER A 184 -14.67 -3.82 4.89
CA SER A 184 -14.21 -4.75 3.87
C SER A 184 -13.82 -4.10 2.54
N THR A 185 -14.02 -2.80 2.36
CA THR A 185 -13.78 -2.11 1.08
C THR A 185 -12.86 -0.90 1.21
N TYR A 186 -12.25 -0.57 0.08
CA TYR A 186 -11.30 0.52 -0.09
C TYR A 186 -11.81 1.52 -1.14
N ALA A 187 -11.26 2.72 -1.09
CA ALA A 187 -11.47 3.76 -2.08
C ALA A 187 -10.16 4.49 -2.37
N ALA A 188 -10.09 5.13 -3.54
CA ALA A 188 -9.00 6.05 -3.85
C ALA A 188 -8.94 7.17 -2.81
N LEU A 189 -7.74 7.53 -2.35
CA LEU A 189 -7.55 8.67 -1.46
C LEU A 189 -7.93 9.97 -2.19
N PRO A 190 -8.92 10.74 -1.71
CA PRO A 190 -9.35 11.99 -2.35
C PRO A 190 -8.53 13.20 -1.85
N ALA A 191 -7.21 13.05 -1.72
CA ALA A 191 -6.34 14.07 -1.15
C ALA A 191 -5.07 14.28 -1.99
N ASN A 192 -4.59 15.51 -2.01
CA ASN A 192 -3.35 15.92 -2.65
C ASN A 192 -2.53 16.80 -1.69
N ILE A 193 -1.23 16.90 -1.93
CA ILE A 193 -0.35 17.86 -1.25
C ILE A 193 -0.18 19.08 -2.15
N ALA A 194 -0.51 20.26 -1.64
CA ALA A 194 -0.42 21.50 -2.41
C ALA A 194 1.02 21.74 -2.90
N GLY A 195 1.18 22.06 -4.19
CA GLY A 195 2.49 22.34 -4.80
C GLY A 195 3.30 21.10 -5.20
N ILE A 196 2.78 19.89 -4.99
CA ILE A 196 3.43 18.63 -5.38
C ILE A 196 2.72 18.02 -6.59
N GLN A 197 3.49 17.50 -7.56
CA GLN A 197 2.97 16.90 -8.79
C GLN A 197 2.60 15.41 -8.65
N SER A 198 3.29 14.69 -7.78
CA SER A 198 3.03 13.28 -7.50
C SER A 198 1.78 13.09 -6.63
N PRO A 199 1.12 11.93 -6.73
CA PRO A 199 0.03 11.56 -5.82
C PRO A 199 0.45 11.65 -4.35
N ALA A 200 -0.51 11.97 -3.48
CA ALA A 200 -0.33 11.85 -2.05
C ALA A 200 -0.69 10.44 -1.58
N VAL A 201 0.09 9.87 -0.66
CA VAL A 201 -0.22 8.62 0.05
C VAL A 201 -0.58 8.96 1.48
N GLY A 202 -1.77 8.54 1.92
CA GLY A 202 -2.24 8.73 3.29
C GLY A 202 -1.85 7.53 4.14
N VAL A 203 -1.03 7.77 5.17
CA VAL A 203 -0.59 6.69 6.08
C VAL A 203 -1.16 6.88 7.49
N PRO A 204 -1.74 5.83 8.10
CA PRO A 204 -2.29 5.92 9.46
C PRO A 204 -1.19 5.77 10.51
N SER A 205 -1.43 6.32 11.70
CA SER A 205 -0.53 6.14 12.85
C SER A 205 -0.44 4.66 13.23
N ARG A 206 0.77 4.20 13.57
CA ARG A 206 0.97 2.82 14.08
C ARG A 206 0.45 2.65 15.50
N LEU A 207 0.24 3.76 16.23
CA LEU A 207 -0.21 3.76 17.62
C LEU A 207 -1.64 3.21 17.79
N TYR A 208 -2.45 3.21 16.72
CA TYR A 208 -3.80 2.65 16.78
C TYR A 208 -3.83 1.12 16.83
N TYR A 209 -2.69 0.47 16.62
CA TYR A 209 -2.60 -0.97 16.42
C TYR A 209 -1.71 -1.61 17.49
N THR A 210 -2.18 -2.74 18.02
CA THR A 210 -1.42 -3.57 18.94
C THR A 210 -1.22 -4.94 18.29
N ARG A 211 0.04 -5.34 18.09
CA ARG A 211 0.35 -6.68 17.59
C ARG A 211 -0.02 -7.73 18.62
N THR A 212 -0.68 -8.78 18.15
CA THR A 212 -1.12 -9.94 18.94
C THR A 212 -0.77 -11.22 18.18
N SER A 213 -0.98 -12.38 18.80
CA SER A 213 -0.84 -13.67 18.10
C SER A 213 -1.84 -13.80 16.95
N GLU A 214 -3.03 -13.23 17.10
CA GLU A 214 -4.12 -13.29 16.13
C GLU A 214 -3.95 -12.25 15.00
N HIS A 215 -3.35 -11.10 15.32
CA HIS A 215 -3.04 -10.04 14.36
C HIS A 215 -1.54 -9.71 14.35
N PRO A 216 -0.69 -10.63 13.86
CA PRO A 216 0.76 -10.46 13.88
C PRO A 216 1.25 -9.29 12.99
N LEU A 217 0.42 -8.85 12.04
CA LEU A 217 0.70 -7.74 11.12
C LEU A 217 -0.04 -6.46 11.51
N ALA A 218 -0.63 -6.37 12.71
CA ALA A 218 -1.33 -5.16 13.16
C ALA A 218 -0.43 -3.91 13.00
N GLY A 219 -0.91 -2.95 12.22
CA GLY A 219 -0.23 -1.68 11.95
C GLY A 219 0.90 -1.74 10.91
N VAL A 220 1.16 -2.89 10.30
CA VAL A 220 2.06 -3.02 9.13
C VAL A 220 1.39 -2.36 7.94
N ARG A 221 2.03 -1.33 7.39
CA ARG A 221 1.54 -0.62 6.19
C ARG A 221 1.93 -1.41 4.95
N LEU A 222 0.90 -1.86 4.20
CA LEU A 222 1.00 -2.79 3.09
C LEU A 222 0.76 -2.09 1.74
N GLY A 223 1.76 -2.17 0.87
CA GLY A 223 1.60 -1.89 -0.56
C GLY A 223 1.19 -3.15 -1.32
N VAL A 224 0.28 -3.03 -2.28
CA VAL A 224 -0.26 -4.19 -3.03
C VAL A 224 0.00 -4.02 -4.52
N LYS A 225 0.79 -4.90 -5.14
CA LYS A 225 1.00 -4.88 -6.60
C LYS A 225 -0.33 -4.85 -7.34
N ASP A 226 -0.41 -4.09 -8.43
CA ASP A 226 -1.66 -3.84 -9.14
C ASP A 226 -2.07 -4.94 -10.13
N ILE A 227 -1.89 -6.20 -9.69
CA ILE A 227 -2.46 -7.41 -10.29
C ILE A 227 -3.36 -8.18 -9.30
N TYR A 228 -3.40 -7.71 -8.05
CA TYR A 228 -4.22 -8.30 -7.00
C TYR A 228 -5.49 -7.47 -6.86
N ASP A 229 -6.63 -8.14 -6.83
CA ASP A 229 -7.90 -7.48 -6.53
C ASP A 229 -7.95 -6.96 -5.10
N VAL A 230 -8.47 -5.74 -4.98
CA VAL A 230 -8.74 -5.07 -3.71
C VAL A 230 -10.18 -4.56 -3.77
N ALA A 231 -11.00 -5.01 -2.82
CA ALA A 231 -12.43 -4.75 -2.80
C ALA A 231 -12.74 -3.25 -2.82
N GLY A 232 -13.65 -2.84 -3.70
CA GLY A 232 -14.09 -1.44 -3.85
C GLY A 232 -13.26 -0.62 -4.83
N VAL A 233 -12.13 -1.12 -5.33
CA VAL A 233 -11.29 -0.42 -6.32
C VAL A 233 -10.98 -1.27 -7.55
N LYS A 234 -10.58 -0.60 -8.63
CA LYS A 234 -10.22 -1.26 -9.89
C LYS A 234 -8.78 -1.78 -9.83
N THR A 235 -8.51 -2.86 -10.53
CA THR A 235 -7.15 -3.38 -10.78
C THR A 235 -6.78 -3.00 -12.22
N SER A 236 -5.63 -2.35 -12.44
CA SER A 236 -5.23 -1.93 -13.79
C SER A 236 -4.49 -3.01 -14.57
N ASP A 237 -3.85 -3.94 -13.87
CA ASP A 237 -2.92 -4.91 -14.47
C ASP A 237 -1.84 -4.24 -15.33
N GLY A 238 -1.47 -3.00 -15.00
CA GLY A 238 -0.51 -2.21 -15.77
C GLY A 238 -1.03 -1.71 -17.13
N ASN A 239 -2.33 -1.88 -17.45
CA ASN A 239 -2.92 -1.50 -18.73
C ASN A 239 -4.11 -0.53 -18.56
N ARG A 240 -4.06 0.64 -19.21
CA ARG A 240 -5.13 1.66 -19.05
C ARG A 240 -6.44 1.27 -19.72
N ALA A 241 -6.39 0.50 -20.81
CA ALA A 241 -7.59 0.03 -21.49
C ALA A 241 -8.32 -1.03 -20.65
N TRP A 242 -7.58 -1.92 -20.00
CA TRP A 242 -8.11 -2.85 -19.01
C TRP A 242 -8.74 -2.10 -17.84
N TYR A 243 -8.01 -1.14 -17.25
CA TYR A 243 -8.52 -0.28 -16.20
C TYR A 243 -9.80 0.46 -16.62
N GLY A 244 -9.91 0.90 -17.88
CA GLY A 244 -11.11 1.55 -18.40
C GLY A 244 -12.32 0.62 -18.53
N LEU A 245 -12.07 -0.66 -18.87
CA LEU A 245 -13.08 -1.63 -19.25
C LEU A 245 -13.74 -2.32 -18.03
N PHE A 246 -12.94 -2.87 -17.12
CA PHE A 246 -13.45 -3.72 -16.04
C PHE A 246 -13.92 -2.89 -14.84
N PRO A 247 -14.93 -3.32 -14.06
CA PRO A 247 -15.40 -2.60 -12.88
C PRO A 247 -14.46 -2.77 -11.67
N PRO A 248 -14.67 -2.03 -10.57
CA PRO A 248 -14.02 -2.32 -9.29
C PRO A 248 -14.27 -3.75 -8.81
N ALA A 249 -13.27 -4.37 -8.16
CA ALA A 249 -13.41 -5.69 -7.58
C ALA A 249 -14.40 -5.69 -6.41
N SER A 250 -15.20 -6.75 -6.28
CA SER A 250 -16.18 -6.89 -5.18
C SER A 250 -15.57 -7.48 -3.91
N VAL A 251 -14.46 -8.20 -4.03
CA VAL A 251 -13.75 -8.87 -2.92
C VAL A 251 -12.24 -8.70 -3.08
N ASN A 252 -11.50 -8.82 -1.99
CA ASN A 252 -10.05 -8.86 -2.04
C ASN A 252 -9.58 -10.19 -2.63
N ALA A 253 -8.44 -10.18 -3.32
CA ALA A 253 -7.71 -11.39 -3.64
C ALA A 253 -7.38 -12.18 -2.36
N VAL A 254 -7.37 -13.51 -2.42
CA VAL A 254 -7.10 -14.35 -1.24
C VAL A 254 -5.78 -13.99 -0.53
N PRO A 255 -4.66 -13.73 -1.22
CA PRO A 255 -3.42 -13.28 -0.59
C PRO A 255 -3.57 -11.95 0.16
N VAL A 256 -4.31 -11.00 -0.42
CA VAL A 256 -4.57 -9.69 0.19
C VAL A 256 -5.44 -9.86 1.43
N GLN A 257 -6.52 -10.64 1.34
CA GLN A 257 -7.43 -10.85 2.46
C GLN A 257 -6.72 -11.48 3.66
N ARG A 258 -5.87 -12.50 3.45
CA ARG A 258 -5.09 -13.13 4.54
C ARG A 258 -4.22 -12.13 5.30
N LEU A 259 -3.58 -11.20 4.58
CA LEU A 259 -2.74 -10.16 5.20
C LEU A 259 -3.57 -9.13 5.97
N VAL A 260 -4.72 -8.73 5.42
CA VAL A 260 -5.66 -7.81 6.08
C VAL A 260 -6.25 -8.45 7.34
N ASP A 261 -6.63 -9.71 7.30
CA ASP A 261 -7.14 -10.46 8.45
C ASP A 261 -6.09 -10.56 9.57
N ALA A 262 -4.81 -10.68 9.21
CA ALA A 262 -3.68 -10.62 10.13
C ALA A 262 -3.36 -9.19 10.65
N GLY A 263 -4.13 -8.18 10.26
CA GLY A 263 -4.05 -6.80 10.75
C GLY A 263 -3.23 -5.82 9.89
N ALA A 264 -2.78 -6.23 8.70
CA ALA A 264 -2.06 -5.33 7.79
C ALA A 264 -2.99 -4.24 7.24
N VAL A 265 -2.43 -3.07 6.98
CA VAL A 265 -3.18 -1.89 6.53
C VAL A 265 -2.77 -1.50 5.13
N ILE A 266 -3.67 -1.68 4.17
CA ILE A 266 -3.42 -1.31 2.76
C ILE A 266 -3.31 0.21 2.63
N VAL A 267 -2.21 0.70 2.05
CA VAL A 267 -1.98 2.12 1.76
C VAL A 267 -2.10 2.47 0.28
N GLY A 268 -2.06 1.48 -0.62
CA GLY A 268 -2.25 1.72 -2.04
C GLY A 268 -2.03 0.51 -2.94
N LYS A 269 -2.53 0.61 -4.19
CA LYS A 269 -2.12 -0.25 -5.30
C LYS A 269 -0.81 0.29 -5.89
N MET A 270 0.14 -0.60 -6.11
CA MET A 270 1.50 -0.28 -6.56
C MET A 270 1.73 -0.75 -7.99
N LYS A 271 2.48 0.03 -8.75
CA LYS A 271 2.69 -0.19 -10.18
C LYS A 271 3.25 -1.57 -10.49
N THR A 272 2.77 -2.12 -11.58
CA THR A 272 3.29 -3.32 -12.25
C THR A 272 3.54 -2.96 -13.70
N SER A 273 4.49 -3.63 -14.33
CA SER A 273 4.50 -3.71 -15.81
C SER A 273 3.27 -4.45 -16.29
N GLN A 274 2.92 -4.22 -17.55
CA GLN A 274 1.66 -4.64 -18.13
C GLN A 274 1.50 -6.17 -18.07
N PHE A 275 0.39 -6.61 -17.46
CA PHE A 275 0.06 -8.02 -17.25
C PHE A 275 1.20 -8.84 -16.62
N ALA A 276 1.98 -8.20 -15.74
CA ALA A 276 3.14 -8.77 -15.07
C ALA A 276 4.29 -9.26 -15.98
N ASN A 277 4.30 -8.86 -17.27
CA ASN A 277 5.38 -9.17 -18.22
C ASN A 277 6.70 -8.45 -17.86
N GLY A 278 7.80 -8.91 -18.45
CA GLY A 278 9.07 -8.20 -18.35
C GLY A 278 9.02 -6.91 -19.18
N GLU A 279 9.31 -5.78 -18.55
CA GLU A 279 9.48 -4.48 -19.22
C GLU A 279 10.76 -3.82 -18.71
N THR A 280 11.45 -3.12 -19.61
CA THR A 280 12.66 -2.33 -19.34
C THR A 280 12.30 -0.84 -19.23
N ALA A 281 12.72 -0.19 -18.14
CA ALA A 281 12.53 1.25 -17.99
C ALA A 281 13.58 2.01 -18.82
N THR A 282 13.28 3.07 -19.57
CA THR A 282 12.02 3.70 -19.99
C THR A 282 11.66 3.30 -21.44
N ALA A 283 12.00 2.06 -21.83
CA ALA A 283 11.87 1.58 -23.20
C ALA A 283 10.47 1.02 -23.50
N ASP A 284 9.99 0.13 -22.63
CA ASP A 284 8.79 -0.68 -22.91
C ASP A 284 7.52 -0.12 -22.23
N TRP A 285 7.67 0.68 -21.16
CA TRP A 285 6.57 1.21 -20.36
C TRP A 285 5.74 2.28 -21.09
N VAL A 286 4.70 1.86 -21.82
CA VAL A 286 3.82 2.76 -22.60
C VAL A 286 2.58 3.21 -21.82
N ASP A 287 1.99 2.37 -20.97
CA ASP A 287 0.71 2.66 -20.30
C ASP A 287 0.85 3.55 -19.06
N TYR A 288 1.72 3.13 -18.16
CA TYR A 288 2.08 3.88 -16.97
C TYR A 288 3.59 4.13 -17.01
N HIS A 289 4.07 5.27 -16.53
CA HIS A 289 5.52 5.45 -16.43
C HIS A 289 6.08 4.54 -15.33
N SER A 290 7.19 3.86 -15.63
CA SER A 290 7.96 3.09 -14.64
C SER A 290 8.23 3.92 -13.38
N PRO A 291 8.22 3.32 -12.18
CA PRO A 291 8.71 4.01 -10.99
C PRO A 291 10.21 4.27 -11.07
N PHE A 292 10.68 5.18 -10.23
CA PHE A 292 12.11 5.50 -10.09
C PHE A 292 12.79 4.59 -9.08
N ASN A 293 13.98 4.09 -9.42
CA ASN A 293 14.84 3.42 -8.46
C ASN A 293 15.59 4.47 -7.61
N PRO A 294 15.44 4.50 -6.27
CA PRO A 294 16.19 5.41 -5.40
C PRO A 294 17.71 5.20 -5.42
N ARG A 295 18.22 4.13 -6.04
CA ARG A 295 19.65 3.89 -6.28
C ARG A 295 20.11 4.55 -7.58
N GLY A 296 21.41 4.87 -7.66
CA GLY A 296 21.99 5.53 -8.83
C GLY A 296 21.29 6.83 -9.20
N ASP A 297 20.92 7.63 -8.19
CA ASP A 297 20.27 8.94 -8.33
C ASP A 297 18.96 8.94 -9.16
N GLY A 298 18.21 7.83 -9.16
CA GLY A 298 16.95 7.75 -9.91
C GLY A 298 17.07 7.11 -11.30
N TYR A 299 18.28 6.83 -11.78
CA TYR A 299 18.52 6.44 -13.18
C TYR A 299 18.72 4.94 -13.40
N GLN A 300 18.75 4.13 -12.33
CA GLN A 300 18.80 2.68 -12.48
C GLN A 300 17.40 2.12 -12.77
N ASP A 301 17.35 1.03 -13.54
CA ASP A 301 16.11 0.30 -13.76
C ASP A 301 15.59 -0.26 -12.41
N PRO A 302 14.30 -0.07 -12.06
CA PRO A 302 13.71 -0.64 -10.84
C PRO A 302 13.44 -2.15 -10.93
N SER A 303 13.74 -2.77 -12.08
CA SER A 303 13.37 -4.12 -12.50
C SER A 303 11.86 -4.32 -12.57
N SER A 304 11.42 -5.46 -13.09
CA SER A 304 10.01 -5.79 -13.37
C SER A 304 9.67 -7.21 -12.95
N SER A 305 8.39 -7.57 -12.76
CA SER A 305 7.18 -6.75 -12.90
C SER A 305 6.67 -6.15 -11.60
N SER A 306 7.23 -6.50 -10.43
CA SER A 306 6.86 -5.88 -9.15
C SER A 306 7.63 -4.56 -8.92
N SER A 307 7.70 -3.72 -9.95
CA SER A 307 8.50 -2.49 -9.98
C SER A 307 8.05 -1.47 -8.94
N GLY A 308 6.74 -1.26 -8.81
CA GLY A 308 6.15 -0.39 -7.78
C GLY A 308 6.48 -0.90 -6.37
N PRO A 309 6.16 -2.16 -6.02
CA PRO A 309 6.58 -2.77 -4.76
C PRO A 309 8.08 -2.59 -4.44
N GLY A 310 8.97 -2.89 -5.39
CA GLY A 310 10.41 -2.74 -5.19
C GLY A 310 10.83 -1.29 -4.96
N ALA A 311 10.45 -0.38 -5.86
CA ALA A 311 10.80 1.03 -5.77
C ALA A 311 10.20 1.71 -4.53
N GLY A 312 8.96 1.38 -4.16
CA GLY A 312 8.31 1.91 -2.97
C GLY A 312 9.01 1.46 -1.69
N GLU A 313 9.33 0.16 -1.54
CA GLU A 313 10.12 -0.34 -0.41
C GLU A 313 11.56 0.20 -0.42
N GLY A 314 12.14 0.46 -1.58
CA GLY A 314 13.45 1.11 -1.65
C GLY A 314 13.42 2.57 -1.16
N SER A 315 12.29 3.27 -1.39
CA SER A 315 12.20 4.73 -1.28
C SER A 315 11.53 5.24 -0.01
N TYR A 316 10.59 4.48 0.55
CA TYR A 316 9.67 4.98 1.57
C TYR A 316 9.89 4.30 2.93
N PRO A 317 10.55 4.98 3.89
CA PRO A 317 10.74 4.43 5.24
C PRO A 317 9.42 4.13 5.97
N TRP A 318 8.34 4.81 5.59
CA TRP A 318 7.02 4.65 6.18
C TRP A 318 6.24 3.44 5.66
N LEU A 319 6.68 2.79 4.57
CA LEU A 319 6.06 1.60 3.99
C LEU A 319 6.76 0.35 4.56
N ASP A 320 6.01 -0.59 5.12
CA ASP A 320 6.61 -1.68 5.92
C ASP A 320 6.75 -2.99 5.14
N LEU A 321 5.81 -3.25 4.23
CA LEU A 321 5.72 -4.48 3.46
C LEU A 321 5.04 -4.22 2.12
N SER A 322 5.52 -4.88 1.08
CA SER A 322 4.84 -4.88 -0.22
C SER A 322 4.61 -6.29 -0.73
N LEU A 323 3.38 -6.55 -1.19
CA LEU A 323 2.98 -7.80 -1.83
C LEU A 323 3.27 -7.72 -3.32
N GLY A 324 4.07 -8.66 -3.82
CA GLY A 324 4.40 -8.82 -5.24
C GLY A 324 4.15 -10.24 -5.73
N SER A 325 4.43 -10.48 -7.01
CA SER A 325 4.37 -11.81 -7.64
C SER A 325 5.67 -12.13 -8.39
N ASP A 326 6.01 -13.42 -8.50
CA ASP A 326 7.21 -13.91 -9.18
C ASP A 326 6.87 -15.14 -10.03
N THR A 327 6.84 -14.92 -11.35
CA THR A 327 6.68 -15.95 -12.39
C THR A 327 8.04 -16.37 -12.93
N GLY A 328 8.88 -15.38 -13.30
CA GLY A 328 10.23 -15.59 -13.83
C GLY A 328 11.35 -14.84 -13.09
N GLY A 329 11.04 -14.14 -11.99
CA GLY A 329 11.99 -13.26 -11.30
C GLY A 329 11.38 -11.99 -10.73
N SER A 330 10.07 -11.81 -10.86
CA SER A 330 9.42 -10.52 -10.65
C SER A 330 9.32 -10.04 -9.19
N ILE A 331 9.76 -10.83 -8.20
CA ILE A 331 10.07 -10.35 -6.85
C ILE A 331 11.58 -10.20 -6.68
N ARG A 332 12.34 -11.23 -7.07
CA ARG A 332 13.79 -11.28 -6.86
C ARG A 332 14.54 -10.17 -7.59
N GLY A 333 14.18 -9.87 -8.84
CA GLY A 333 14.77 -8.79 -9.64
C GLY A 333 14.58 -7.41 -8.99
N PRO A 334 13.33 -6.97 -8.75
CA PRO A 334 13.08 -5.71 -8.05
C PRO A 334 13.70 -5.65 -6.66
N SER A 335 13.73 -6.75 -5.90
CA SER A 335 14.43 -6.78 -4.61
C SER A 335 15.94 -6.61 -4.73
N GLN A 336 16.57 -7.26 -5.71
CA GLN A 336 18.02 -7.19 -5.94
C GLN A 336 18.47 -5.76 -6.23
N VAL A 337 17.83 -5.09 -7.18
CA VAL A 337 18.25 -3.75 -7.63
C VAL A 337 17.92 -2.63 -6.63
N GLN A 338 17.10 -2.92 -5.63
CA GLN A 338 16.67 -1.99 -4.57
C GLN A 338 17.40 -2.23 -3.23
N GLY A 339 18.00 -3.41 -3.06
CA GLY A 339 18.64 -3.85 -1.82
C GLY A 339 17.63 -4.30 -0.76
N LEU A 340 16.65 -5.12 -1.15
CA LEU A 340 15.56 -5.58 -0.30
C LEU A 340 15.63 -7.09 -0.06
N PHE A 341 14.98 -7.54 1.00
CA PHE A 341 14.62 -8.96 1.12
C PHE A 341 13.48 -9.25 0.15
N GLY A 342 13.63 -10.30 -0.64
CA GLY A 342 12.64 -10.76 -1.61
C GLY A 342 12.67 -12.26 -1.78
N ASN A 343 11.51 -12.89 -1.85
CA ASN A 343 11.42 -14.34 -1.95
C ASN A 343 10.41 -14.80 -3.01
N ARG A 344 10.82 -15.77 -3.82
CA ARG A 344 9.91 -16.64 -4.55
C ARG A 344 9.65 -17.87 -3.69
N PRO A 345 8.47 -18.05 -3.08
CA PRO A 345 8.17 -19.25 -2.31
C PRO A 345 8.04 -20.48 -3.22
N SER A 346 7.94 -21.67 -2.62
CA SER A 346 7.57 -22.87 -3.37
C SER A 346 6.22 -22.66 -4.05
N HIS A 347 6.11 -23.16 -5.28
CA HIS A 347 4.88 -23.09 -6.04
C HIS A 347 3.74 -23.85 -5.33
N GLY A 348 2.52 -23.31 -5.40
CA GLY A 348 1.34 -23.89 -4.75
C GLY A 348 1.15 -23.58 -3.26
N LEU A 349 2.08 -22.89 -2.60
CA LEU A 349 1.93 -22.50 -1.18
C LEU A 349 0.88 -21.42 -0.92
N VAL A 350 0.45 -20.71 -1.97
CA VAL A 350 -0.48 -19.58 -1.89
C VAL A 350 -1.60 -19.79 -2.90
N ASP A 351 -2.84 -19.65 -2.43
CA ASP A 351 -4.01 -19.54 -3.30
C ASP A 351 -4.02 -18.15 -3.96
N LEU A 352 -3.99 -18.14 -5.30
CA LEU A 352 -3.93 -16.92 -6.12
C LEU A 352 -5.30 -16.49 -6.66
N THR A 353 -6.40 -16.94 -6.04
CA THR A 353 -7.74 -16.47 -6.39
C THR A 353 -7.83 -14.94 -6.24
N GLY A 354 -8.33 -14.27 -7.30
CA GLY A 354 -8.39 -12.81 -7.39
C GLY A 354 -7.06 -12.14 -7.77
N VAL A 355 -6.10 -12.91 -8.29
CA VAL A 355 -4.84 -12.40 -8.85
C VAL A 355 -4.84 -12.66 -10.36
N MET A 356 -4.47 -11.65 -11.16
CA MET A 356 -4.37 -11.80 -12.62
C MET A 356 -3.25 -12.82 -12.97
N PRO A 357 -3.55 -13.86 -13.77
CA PRO A 357 -2.61 -14.93 -14.08
C PRO A 357 -1.68 -14.56 -15.25
N LEU A 358 -0.38 -14.68 -15.05
CA LEU A 358 0.59 -14.65 -16.16
C LEU A 358 0.81 -16.08 -16.69
N ALA A 359 1.20 -16.98 -15.79
CA ALA A 359 1.32 -18.41 -16.06
C ALA A 359 1.08 -19.19 -14.75
N PRO A 360 -0.14 -19.66 -14.47
CA PRO A 360 -0.47 -20.34 -13.21
C PRO A 360 0.48 -21.48 -12.81
N GLN A 361 1.15 -22.12 -13.78
CA GLN A 361 2.15 -23.16 -13.51
C GLN A 361 3.45 -22.65 -12.86
N LEU A 362 3.69 -21.34 -12.94
CA LEU A 362 4.92 -20.70 -12.49
C LEU A 362 4.66 -19.61 -11.43
N ASP A 363 3.46 -19.01 -11.49
CA ASP A 363 3.05 -17.87 -10.67
C ASP A 363 3.11 -18.19 -9.17
N THR A 364 3.71 -17.27 -8.42
CA THR A 364 3.73 -17.29 -6.96
C THR A 364 3.56 -15.88 -6.42
N ALA A 365 2.93 -15.74 -5.25
CA ALA A 365 2.89 -14.49 -4.49
C ALA A 365 4.00 -14.47 -3.45
N GLY A 366 4.57 -13.31 -3.18
CA GLY A 366 5.58 -13.15 -2.14
C GLY A 366 5.81 -11.70 -1.78
N PHE A 367 6.88 -11.44 -1.04
CA PHE A 367 7.05 -10.15 -0.37
C PHE A 367 8.34 -9.45 -0.80
N LEU A 368 8.27 -8.12 -0.74
CA LEU A 368 9.42 -7.22 -0.75
C LEU A 368 9.38 -6.40 0.53
N THR A 369 10.49 -6.35 1.27
CA THR A 369 10.59 -5.54 2.49
C THR A 369 12.05 -5.29 2.87
N ARG A 370 12.27 -4.28 3.71
CA ARG A 370 13.56 -3.99 4.37
C ARG A 370 13.72 -4.74 5.69
N ASP A 371 12.65 -5.33 6.23
CA ASP A 371 12.64 -5.93 7.57
C ASP A 371 12.41 -7.45 7.51
N PRO A 372 13.41 -8.27 7.85
CA PRO A 372 13.27 -9.73 7.83
C PRO A 372 12.30 -10.25 8.90
N ALA A 373 12.05 -9.52 9.99
CA ALA A 373 11.06 -9.92 11.00
C ALA A 373 9.63 -9.74 10.47
N ILE A 374 9.36 -8.64 9.75
CA ILE A 374 8.08 -8.45 9.05
C ILE A 374 7.90 -9.51 7.97
N TRP A 375 8.96 -9.79 7.20
CA TRP A 375 8.94 -10.85 6.20
C TRP A 375 8.54 -12.21 6.80
N VAL A 376 9.17 -12.62 7.91
CA VAL A 376 8.83 -13.89 8.59
C VAL A 376 7.40 -13.89 9.10
N ALA A 377 6.91 -12.79 9.68
CA ALA A 377 5.53 -12.69 10.15
C ALA A 377 4.53 -12.83 8.98
N ALA A 378 4.79 -12.15 7.87
CA ALA A 378 3.94 -12.22 6.68
C ALA A 378 3.99 -13.58 5.99
N ALA A 379 5.17 -14.22 5.94
CA ALA A 379 5.34 -15.58 5.41
C ALA A 379 4.51 -16.61 6.18
N LYS A 380 4.47 -16.53 7.52
CA LYS A 380 3.64 -17.41 8.36
C LYS A 380 2.13 -17.21 8.14
N VAL A 381 1.72 -16.00 7.75
CA VAL A 381 0.32 -15.68 7.44
C VAL A 381 -0.05 -16.21 6.05
N LEU A 382 0.82 -16.02 5.07
CA LEU A 382 0.47 -16.25 3.67
C LEU A 382 0.72 -17.67 3.19
N TYR A 383 1.86 -18.26 3.56
CA TYR A 383 2.29 -19.57 3.07
C TYR A 383 1.72 -20.68 3.96
N ALA A 384 0.83 -21.48 3.39
CA ALA A 384 0.25 -22.64 4.10
C ALA A 384 1.32 -23.71 4.35
N ASP A 385 1.19 -24.45 5.46
CA ASP A 385 1.94 -25.68 5.73
C ASP A 385 3.48 -25.56 5.64
N LEU A 386 4.04 -24.40 5.99
CA LEU A 386 5.49 -24.23 6.05
C LEU A 386 6.10 -25.21 7.07
N PRO A 387 6.99 -26.12 6.65
CA PRO A 387 7.72 -26.95 7.59
C PRO A 387 8.65 -26.07 8.41
N PHE A 388 8.49 -26.07 9.73
CA PHE A 388 9.41 -25.37 10.63
C PHE A 388 10.61 -26.28 10.94
N TYR A 389 11.78 -25.90 10.43
CA TYR A 389 13.02 -26.60 10.72
C TYR A 389 13.70 -25.98 11.94
N SER A 390 14.06 -26.81 12.92
CA SER A 390 14.81 -26.39 14.12
C SER A 390 16.34 -26.41 13.92
N GLN A 391 16.80 -26.82 12.73
CA GLN A 391 18.21 -26.92 12.39
C GLN A 391 18.49 -26.25 11.06
N TYR A 392 19.64 -25.59 10.95
CA TYR A 392 20.10 -24.99 9.71
C TYR A 392 20.59 -26.05 8.70
N PRO A 393 20.59 -25.73 7.39
CA PRO A 393 21.12 -26.62 6.35
C PRO A 393 22.59 -26.96 6.59
N LYS A 394 22.96 -28.23 6.37
CA LYS A 394 24.35 -28.72 6.50
C LYS A 394 25.10 -28.77 5.18
N LYS A 395 24.41 -28.58 4.05
CA LYS A 395 24.99 -28.54 2.70
C LYS A 395 24.70 -27.17 2.09
N LEU A 396 25.72 -26.57 1.52
CA LEU A 396 25.65 -25.30 0.82
C LEU A 396 26.15 -25.53 -0.61
N TYR A 397 25.33 -25.19 -1.60
CA TYR A 397 25.72 -25.22 -3.01
C TYR A 397 25.73 -23.81 -3.57
N THR A 398 26.70 -23.51 -4.41
CA THR A 398 26.78 -22.27 -5.17
C THR A 398 26.60 -22.58 -6.65
N VAL A 399 25.85 -21.73 -7.36
CA VAL A 399 25.66 -21.82 -8.81
C VAL A 399 26.19 -20.53 -9.40
N GLU A 400 27.12 -20.64 -10.36
CA GLU A 400 27.70 -19.48 -11.07
C GLU A 400 28.23 -18.37 -10.15
N PHE A 401 28.70 -18.76 -8.96
CA PHE A 401 29.18 -17.84 -7.95
C PHE A 401 30.66 -17.51 -8.20
N PRO A 402 31.10 -16.25 -8.01
CA PRO A 402 32.49 -15.87 -8.25
C PRO A 402 33.46 -16.69 -7.38
N THR A 403 34.63 -16.99 -7.94
CA THR A 403 35.72 -17.69 -7.24
C THR A 403 36.89 -16.77 -6.86
N SER A 404 36.93 -15.58 -7.46
CA SER A 404 37.89 -14.50 -7.20
C SER A 404 37.14 -13.18 -7.10
N ALA A 405 37.72 -12.22 -6.39
CA ALA A 405 37.16 -10.88 -6.24
C ALA A 405 37.67 -10.01 -7.41
N ASP A 406 37.14 -10.24 -8.60
CA ASP A 406 37.59 -9.54 -9.81
C ASP A 406 37.04 -8.10 -9.85
N ASP A 407 35.92 -7.85 -9.18
CA ASP A 407 35.37 -6.52 -8.90
C ASP A 407 34.81 -6.37 -7.46
N GLU A 408 34.21 -5.20 -7.17
CA GLU A 408 33.62 -4.91 -5.86
C GLU A 408 32.39 -5.78 -5.55
N ALA A 409 31.58 -6.13 -6.56
CA ALA A 409 30.42 -6.98 -6.37
C ALA A 409 30.84 -8.41 -6.00
N ASP A 410 31.85 -8.95 -6.69
CA ASP A 410 32.45 -10.25 -6.38
C ASP A 410 33.04 -10.28 -4.97
N ALA A 411 33.74 -9.21 -4.57
CA ALA A 411 34.28 -9.08 -3.22
C ALA A 411 33.17 -9.16 -2.15
N VAL A 412 32.04 -8.49 -2.38
CA VAL A 412 30.88 -8.53 -1.49
C VAL A 412 30.25 -9.92 -1.44
N LEU A 413 30.07 -10.57 -2.59
CA LEU A 413 29.51 -11.92 -2.69
C LEU A 413 30.39 -12.96 -1.98
N LEU A 414 31.70 -12.94 -2.23
CA LEU A 414 32.65 -13.82 -1.56
C LEU A 414 32.71 -13.58 -0.05
N ALA A 415 32.64 -12.33 0.40
CA ALA A 415 32.58 -12.01 1.81
C ALA A 415 31.28 -12.50 2.46
N PHE A 416 30.15 -12.42 1.75
CA PHE A 416 28.88 -12.99 2.20
C PHE A 416 28.96 -14.52 2.30
N LEU A 417 29.49 -15.18 1.28
CA LEU A 417 29.65 -16.64 1.25
C LEU A 417 30.51 -17.12 2.42
N ALA A 418 31.65 -16.47 2.67
CA ALA A 418 32.53 -16.82 3.79
C ALA A 418 31.84 -16.68 5.16
N LYS A 419 31.04 -15.63 5.34
CA LYS A 419 30.21 -15.46 6.56
C LYS A 419 29.16 -16.55 6.69
N LEU A 420 28.50 -16.90 5.59
CA LEU A 420 27.46 -17.94 5.57
C LEU A 420 28.05 -19.33 5.86
N GLU A 421 29.20 -19.67 5.27
CA GLU A 421 29.95 -20.90 5.56
C GLU A 421 30.31 -21.00 7.05
N GLY A 422 30.84 -19.91 7.62
CA GLY A 422 31.18 -19.83 9.04
C GLY A 422 29.95 -19.98 9.94
N PHE A 423 28.84 -19.32 9.59
CA PHE A 423 27.58 -19.41 10.33
C PHE A 423 26.98 -20.82 10.29
N LEU A 424 26.92 -21.44 9.11
CA LEU A 424 26.37 -22.78 8.92
C LEU A 424 27.33 -23.90 9.34
N SER A 425 28.59 -23.59 9.64
CA SER A 425 29.65 -24.56 9.90
C SER A 425 29.76 -25.60 8.77
N THR A 426 29.66 -25.14 7.51
CA THR A 426 29.77 -25.98 6.31
C THR A 426 30.53 -25.25 5.21
N ARG A 427 31.04 -25.99 4.23
CA ARG A 427 31.69 -25.42 3.03
C ARG A 427 30.75 -25.48 1.84
N ALA A 428 30.78 -24.43 1.05
CA ALA A 428 30.08 -24.37 -0.22
C ALA A 428 30.71 -25.35 -1.22
N THR A 429 29.85 -26.04 -1.97
CA THR A 429 30.26 -26.85 -3.11
C THR A 429 29.73 -26.19 -4.38
N ALA A 430 30.63 -25.84 -5.30
CA ALA A 430 30.22 -25.33 -6.60
C ALA A 430 29.41 -26.40 -7.35
N LEU A 431 28.22 -26.03 -7.80
CA LEU A 431 27.32 -26.88 -8.57
C LEU A 431 27.27 -26.36 -10.01
N ASN A 432 27.69 -27.20 -10.95
CA ASN A 432 27.54 -26.94 -12.37
C ASN A 432 26.18 -27.49 -12.84
N LEU A 433 25.24 -26.60 -13.12
CA LEU A 433 23.88 -26.98 -13.53
C LEU A 433 23.85 -27.68 -14.89
N SER A 434 24.67 -27.27 -15.86
CA SER A 434 24.73 -27.89 -17.19
C SER A 434 25.19 -29.35 -17.10
N THR A 435 26.22 -29.62 -16.31
CA THR A 435 26.70 -30.99 -16.05
C THR A 435 25.65 -31.80 -15.31
N LEU A 436 25.02 -31.23 -14.28
CA LEU A 436 23.95 -31.91 -13.54
C LEU A 436 22.80 -32.27 -14.49
N TRP A 437 22.30 -31.31 -15.26
CA TRP A 437 21.25 -31.49 -16.27
C TRP A 437 21.58 -32.59 -17.26
N THR A 438 22.78 -32.56 -17.84
CA THR A 438 23.22 -33.58 -18.81
C THR A 438 23.24 -34.98 -18.17
N SER A 439 23.65 -35.08 -16.90
CA SER A 439 23.71 -36.35 -16.17
C SER A 439 22.35 -36.87 -15.68
N THR A 440 21.36 -35.99 -15.56
CA THR A 440 20.00 -36.32 -15.07
C THR A 440 18.91 -36.03 -16.11
N LEU A 441 19.30 -35.89 -17.39
CA LEU A 441 18.43 -35.40 -18.46
C LEU A 441 17.16 -36.26 -18.55
N PRO A 442 15.96 -35.67 -18.37
CA PRO A 442 14.72 -36.40 -18.59
C PRO A 442 14.64 -36.89 -20.04
N ALA A 443 14.07 -38.08 -20.25
CA ALA A 443 13.93 -38.62 -21.60
C ALA A 443 13.12 -37.67 -22.49
N GLY A 444 13.69 -37.26 -23.63
CA GLY A 444 13.06 -36.35 -24.60
C GLY A 444 13.26 -34.86 -24.32
N ALA A 445 13.93 -34.47 -23.23
CA ALA A 445 14.26 -33.07 -22.97
C ALA A 445 15.46 -32.59 -23.80
N ASP A 446 15.54 -31.28 -24.02
CA ASP A 446 16.66 -30.66 -24.74
C ASP A 446 17.98 -30.89 -23.97
N PRO A 447 19.05 -31.35 -24.62
CA PRO A 447 20.34 -31.59 -23.96
C PRO A 447 20.96 -30.32 -23.35
N SER A 448 20.60 -29.14 -23.84
CA SER A 448 21.02 -27.84 -23.33
C SER A 448 19.98 -27.32 -22.34
N LEU A 449 20.39 -27.17 -21.07
CA LEU A 449 19.52 -26.59 -20.04
C LEU A 449 19.11 -25.15 -20.40
N ASP A 450 20.04 -24.39 -20.98
CA ASP A 450 19.81 -23.00 -21.34
C ASP A 450 18.82 -22.90 -22.49
N ASP A 451 18.97 -23.71 -23.55
CA ASP A 451 18.00 -23.73 -24.65
C ASP A 451 16.64 -24.22 -24.17
N PHE A 452 16.61 -25.25 -23.31
CA PHE A 452 15.38 -25.71 -22.70
C PHE A 452 14.65 -24.59 -21.95
N LEU A 453 15.34 -23.85 -21.09
CA LEU A 453 14.73 -22.78 -20.29
C LEU A 453 14.37 -21.55 -21.13
N ASN A 454 15.25 -21.15 -22.07
CA ASN A 454 15.04 -20.02 -22.97
C ASN A 454 13.88 -20.23 -23.93
N ILE A 455 13.48 -21.48 -24.19
CA ILE A 455 12.31 -21.81 -25.01
C ILE A 455 11.07 -22.02 -24.15
N THR A 456 11.20 -22.83 -23.09
CA THR A 456 10.05 -23.27 -22.28
C THR A 456 9.37 -22.10 -21.57
N TYR A 457 10.14 -21.21 -20.93
CA TYR A 457 9.58 -20.07 -20.22
C TYR A 457 8.75 -19.14 -21.11
N PRO A 458 9.28 -18.57 -22.21
CA PRO A 458 8.50 -17.66 -23.05
C PRO A 458 7.30 -18.35 -23.72
N ILE A 459 7.41 -19.63 -24.09
CA ILE A 459 6.26 -20.38 -24.64
C ILE A 459 5.14 -20.51 -23.62
N LEU A 460 5.45 -20.93 -22.39
CA LEU A 460 4.46 -21.13 -21.34
C LEU A 460 3.73 -19.84 -21.00
N ILE A 461 4.46 -18.77 -20.69
CA ILE A 461 3.83 -17.48 -20.34
C ILE A 461 3.01 -16.93 -21.51
N SER A 462 3.50 -17.06 -22.75
CA SER A 462 2.78 -16.52 -23.92
C SER A 462 1.49 -17.28 -24.16
N LYS A 463 1.52 -18.61 -24.07
CA LYS A 463 0.34 -19.47 -24.29
C LYS A 463 -0.71 -19.26 -23.21
N GLU A 464 -0.30 -19.31 -21.94
CA GLU A 464 -1.23 -19.20 -20.81
C GLU A 464 -1.81 -17.79 -20.70
N GLN A 465 -0.99 -16.72 -20.76
CA GLN A 465 -1.47 -15.35 -20.73
C GLN A 465 -2.39 -15.03 -21.92
N THR A 466 -2.06 -15.52 -23.12
CA THR A 466 -2.92 -15.35 -24.30
C THR A 466 -4.32 -15.87 -24.03
N MET A 467 -4.41 -17.10 -23.54
CA MET A 467 -5.68 -17.80 -23.32
C MET A 467 -6.45 -17.22 -22.13
N LEU A 468 -5.76 -16.87 -21.05
CA LEU A 468 -6.37 -16.49 -19.77
C LEU A 468 -6.66 -14.99 -19.67
N VAL A 469 -5.88 -14.14 -20.35
CA VAL A 469 -5.94 -12.68 -20.21
C VAL A 469 -6.23 -12.01 -21.54
N ARG A 470 -5.36 -12.17 -22.54
CA ARG A 470 -5.43 -11.40 -23.79
C ARG A 470 -6.71 -11.66 -24.59
N ASP A 471 -7.02 -12.91 -24.90
CA ASP A 471 -8.15 -13.24 -25.76
C ASP A 471 -9.50 -12.90 -25.09
N PRO A 472 -9.73 -13.20 -23.80
CA PRO A 472 -10.90 -12.71 -23.07
C PRO A 472 -10.97 -11.18 -23.04
N PHE A 473 -9.84 -10.49 -22.81
CA PHE A 473 -9.79 -9.03 -22.82
C PHE A 473 -10.16 -8.44 -24.18
N PHE A 474 -9.60 -8.98 -25.26
CA PHE A 474 -9.91 -8.55 -26.62
C PHE A 474 -11.39 -8.76 -26.95
N ALA A 475 -11.97 -9.90 -26.57
CA ALA A 475 -13.39 -10.16 -26.77
C ALA A 475 -14.27 -9.16 -26.01
N ALA A 476 -13.96 -8.91 -24.72
CA ALA A 476 -14.70 -7.97 -23.89
C ALA A 476 -14.56 -6.52 -24.37
N TYR A 477 -13.34 -6.11 -24.76
CA TYR A 477 -13.07 -4.77 -25.28
C TYR A 477 -13.78 -4.54 -26.62
N ALA A 478 -13.69 -5.50 -27.54
CA ALA A 478 -14.34 -5.45 -28.85
C ALA A 478 -15.86 -5.29 -28.73
N ALA A 479 -16.49 -5.93 -27.75
CA ALA A 479 -17.93 -5.89 -27.53
C ALA A 479 -18.47 -4.48 -27.19
N VAL A 480 -17.64 -3.60 -26.64
CA VAL A 480 -18.04 -2.23 -26.22
C VAL A 480 -17.30 -1.11 -26.96
N HIS A 481 -16.39 -1.46 -27.89
CA HIS A 481 -15.57 -0.51 -28.64
C HIS A 481 -15.55 -0.80 -30.16
N ASP A 482 -16.67 -1.22 -30.73
CA ASP A 482 -16.86 -1.38 -32.18
C ASP A 482 -15.88 -2.37 -32.83
N GLY A 483 -15.55 -3.46 -32.14
CA GLY A 483 -14.63 -4.47 -32.65
C GLY A 483 -13.13 -4.13 -32.55
N ARG A 484 -12.77 -2.99 -31.94
CA ARG A 484 -11.37 -2.59 -31.76
C ARG A 484 -10.62 -3.52 -30.81
N ARG A 485 -9.28 -3.50 -30.91
CA ARG A 485 -8.37 -4.21 -30.01
C ARG A 485 -7.45 -3.22 -29.29
N PRO A 486 -7.31 -3.32 -27.97
CA PRO A 486 -6.34 -2.53 -27.21
C PRO A 486 -4.92 -3.06 -27.44
N PHE A 487 -3.92 -2.24 -27.10
CA PHE A 487 -2.52 -2.68 -27.10
C PHE A 487 -2.25 -3.57 -25.90
N VAL A 488 -1.45 -4.63 -26.12
CA VAL A 488 -0.96 -5.56 -25.10
C VAL A 488 0.54 -5.75 -25.36
N ASP A 489 1.35 -5.39 -24.36
CA ASP A 489 2.82 -5.34 -24.37
C ASP A 489 3.40 -6.75 -24.35
N PRO A 490 4.47 -6.97 -25.13
CA PRO A 490 4.44 -7.92 -26.19
C PRO A 490 4.25 -9.34 -25.65
N ALA A 491 3.28 -10.06 -26.21
CA ALA A 491 3.46 -11.50 -26.31
C ALA A 491 4.54 -11.75 -27.39
N PRO A 492 5.67 -12.41 -27.10
CA PRO A 492 6.64 -12.78 -28.15
C PRO A 492 5.99 -13.76 -29.15
N LEU A 493 6.02 -13.38 -30.44
CA LEU A 493 6.10 -14.25 -31.64
C LEU A 493 5.13 -15.45 -31.78
N VAL A 494 3.98 -15.50 -31.09
CA VAL A 494 3.06 -16.65 -31.24
C VAL A 494 2.49 -16.79 -32.66
N ASP A 495 2.38 -15.69 -33.42
CA ASP A 495 1.94 -15.79 -34.82
C ASP A 495 2.98 -16.44 -35.75
N ASP A 496 4.26 -16.52 -35.36
CA ASP A 496 5.27 -17.35 -36.05
C ASP A 496 5.25 -18.81 -35.59
N LEU A 497 4.80 -19.09 -34.35
CA LEU A 497 4.72 -20.45 -33.81
C LEU A 497 3.52 -21.26 -34.32
N LYS A 498 2.48 -20.62 -34.90
CA LYS A 498 1.42 -21.35 -35.62
C LYS A 498 1.96 -22.14 -36.82
N ASN A 499 3.14 -21.77 -37.33
CA ASN A 499 3.82 -22.47 -38.44
C ASN A 499 4.99 -23.36 -37.99
N SER A 500 5.35 -23.38 -36.70
CA SER A 500 6.42 -24.24 -36.21
C SER A 500 5.83 -25.58 -35.75
N HIS A 501 6.06 -26.63 -36.54
CA HIS A 501 5.82 -28.03 -36.19
C HIS A 501 6.83 -28.52 -35.13
N LEU A 502 6.88 -27.88 -33.96
CA LEU A 502 7.67 -28.38 -32.86
C LEU A 502 6.83 -29.42 -32.08
N PRO A 503 7.24 -30.71 -32.07
CA PRO A 503 6.58 -31.72 -31.28
C PRO A 503 6.84 -31.48 -29.78
N LEU A 504 5.81 -31.72 -28.98
CA LEU A 504 5.83 -31.71 -27.51
C LEU A 504 6.71 -32.83 -26.94
#